data_AF-A0A529VPJ0-F1
#
_entry.id   AF-A0A529VPJ0-F1
#
_cell.length_a   1.000
_cell.length_b   1.000
_cell.length_c   1.000
_cell.angle_alpha   90.00
_cell.angle_beta   90.00
_cell.angle_gamma   90.00
#
_symmetry.space_group_name_H-M   'P 1'
#
loop_
_entity.id
_entity.type
_entity.pdbx_description
1 polymer ?
#
loop_
_entity_poly.entity_id
_entity_poly.type
_entity_poly.pdbx_seq_one_letter_code
_entity_poly.pdbx_strand_id
1 'polypeptide(L)' 'TVLENVVLDAGRMPDFNDGSLTENTRCAYPLDFIPNASKTGRAGHPKNIIMLTADAFGVMPPIAKLTPAQAMYHFLS' A
#
# COMPACT_ATOMS: atom_id res chain seq x y z
N THR A 1 6.91 -12.25 -12.67
CA THR A 1 6.59 -10.85 -12.38
C THR A 1 6.35 -10.11 -13.67
N VAL A 2 5.40 -9.18 -13.68
CA VAL A 2 5.11 -8.26 -14.77
C VAL A 2 5.33 -6.84 -14.24
N LEU A 3 6.05 -6.00 -14.98
CA LEU A 3 6.24 -4.58 -14.69
C LEU A 3 5.42 -3.76 -15.68
N GLU A 4 4.68 -2.77 -15.19
CA GLU A 4 3.80 -1.90 -15.97
C GLU A 4 4.23 -0.45 -15.82
N ASN A 5 4.46 0.23 -16.95
CA ASN A 5 4.90 1.62 -17.05
C ASN A 5 6.23 1.94 -16.34
N VAL A 6 7.07 0.94 -16.08
CA VAL A 6 8.42 1.12 -15.51
C VAL A 6 9.42 1.30 -16.66
N VAL A 7 10.20 2.38 -16.60
CA VAL A 7 11.27 2.64 -17.57
C VAL A 7 12.46 1.72 -17.31
N LEU A 8 13.10 1.25 -18.37
CA LEU A 8 14.35 0.49 -18.28
C LEU A 8 15.51 1.36 -18.73
N ASP A 9 16.63 1.26 -18.02
CA ASP A 9 17.87 1.92 -18.41
C ASP A 9 18.54 1.22 -19.62
N ALA A 10 19.68 1.74 -20.06
CA ALA A 10 20.44 1.16 -21.17
C ALA A 10 20.91 -0.29 -20.92
N GLY A 11 21.04 -0.69 -19.65
CA GLY A 11 21.36 -2.04 -19.21
C GLY A 11 20.13 -2.96 -19.06
N ARG A 12 18.93 -2.47 -19.41
CA ARG A 12 17.63 -3.13 -19.20
C ARG A 12 17.30 -3.36 -17.72
N MET A 13 17.89 -2.58 -16.84
CA MET A 13 17.52 -2.57 -15.43
C MET A 13 16.34 -1.60 -15.21
N PRO A 14 15.33 -1.97 -14.40
CA PRO A 14 14.25 -1.05 -14.08
C PRO A 14 14.74 0.16 -13.30
N ASP A 15 14.41 1.36 -13.77
CA ASP A 15 14.56 2.59 -12.99
C ASP A 15 13.25 2.87 -12.25
N PHE A 16 13.24 2.59 -10.95
CA PHE A 16 12.06 2.78 -10.10
C PHE A 16 11.85 4.24 -9.66
N ASN A 17 12.77 5.15 -9.98
CA ASN A 17 12.63 6.58 -9.68
C ASN A 17 12.12 7.39 -10.89
N ASP A 18 12.04 6.77 -12.08
CA ASP A 18 11.55 7.42 -13.28
C ASP A 18 10.02 7.38 -13.37
N GLY A 19 9.39 8.53 -13.09
CA GLY A 19 7.95 8.77 -13.20
C GLY A 19 7.51 9.43 -14.52
N SER A 20 8.39 9.52 -15.53
CA SER A 20 8.13 10.29 -16.77
C SER A 20 6.89 9.84 -17.55
N LEU A 21 6.54 8.55 -17.47
CA LEU A 21 5.29 8.02 -18.02
C LEU A 21 4.12 8.22 -17.05
N THR A 22 4.34 7.90 -15.77
CA THR A 22 3.37 8.07 -14.68
C THR A 22 4.05 7.82 -13.32
N GLU A 23 3.60 8.51 -12.27
CA GLU A 23 3.98 8.22 -10.88
C GLU A 23 3.37 6.89 -10.35
N ASN A 24 2.31 6.39 -10.98
CA ASN A 24 1.63 5.14 -10.60
C ASN A 24 2.21 3.95 -11.39
N THR A 25 3.53 3.76 -11.33
CA THR A 25 4.18 2.55 -11.84
C THR A 25 3.77 1.33 -11.02
N ARG A 26 3.69 0.14 -11.64
CA ARG A 26 3.15 -1.05 -10.99
C ARG A 26 3.96 -2.29 -11.28
N CYS A 27 3.86 -3.26 -10.37
CA CYS A 27 4.29 -4.62 -10.61
C CYS A 27 3.23 -5.61 -10.14
N ALA A 28 3.10 -6.71 -10.88
CA ALA A 28 2.26 -7.84 -10.51
C ALA A 28 3.14 -9.09 -10.39
N TYR A 29 3.01 -9.78 -9.27
CA TYR A 29 3.73 -11.01 -9.00
C TYR A 29 2.85 -11.99 -8.19
N PRO A 30 3.10 -13.30 -8.33
CA PRO A 30 2.45 -14.32 -7.50
C PRO A 30 2.71 -14.10 -6.00
N LEU A 31 1.68 -14.29 -5.15
CA LEU A 31 1.77 -14.03 -3.71
C LEU A 31 2.90 -14.82 -3.01
N ASP A 32 3.21 -16.02 -3.50
CA ASP A 32 4.26 -16.91 -2.99
C ASP A 32 5.69 -16.39 -3.21
N PHE A 33 5.87 -15.30 -3.95
CA PHE A 33 7.16 -14.61 -4.04
C PHE A 33 7.53 -13.90 -2.73
N ILE A 34 6.57 -13.72 -1.80
CA ILE A 34 6.78 -13.15 -0.48
C ILE A 34 6.97 -14.29 0.55
N PRO A 35 8.17 -14.47 1.16
CA PRO A 35 8.47 -15.63 2.01
C PRO A 35 7.53 -15.84 3.20
N ASN A 36 6.98 -14.74 3.74
CA ASN A 36 6.08 -14.76 4.91
C ASN A 36 4.60 -14.58 4.54
N ALA A 37 4.23 -14.76 3.27
CA ALA A 37 2.83 -14.73 2.88
C ALA A 37 2.07 -15.96 3.38
N SER A 38 0.82 -15.76 3.78
CA SER A 38 -0.08 -16.86 4.11
C SER A 38 -0.42 -17.67 2.86
N LYS A 39 -0.19 -18.98 2.91
CA LYS A 39 -0.52 -19.91 1.81
C LYS A 39 -2.03 -19.99 1.52
N THR A 40 -2.87 -19.67 2.50
CA THR A 40 -4.34 -19.78 2.36
C THR A 40 -5.00 -18.45 2.07
N GLY A 41 -4.31 -17.32 2.29
CA GLY A 41 -4.88 -15.98 2.19
C GLY A 41 -6.05 -15.72 3.17
N ARG A 42 -6.23 -16.55 4.20
CA ARG A 42 -7.34 -16.47 5.17
C ARG A 42 -6.83 -16.33 6.60
N ALA A 43 -7.57 -15.60 7.42
CA ALA A 43 -7.32 -15.41 8.85
C ALA A 43 -8.66 -15.36 9.62
N GLY A 44 -8.58 -15.35 10.96
CA GLY A 44 -9.76 -15.16 11.82
C GLY A 44 -10.27 -13.71 11.85
N HIS A 45 -11.20 -13.43 12.76
CA HIS A 45 -11.73 -12.07 12.93
C HIS A 45 -10.62 -11.07 13.32
N PRO A 46 -10.56 -9.88 12.69
CA PRO A 46 -9.53 -8.90 12.98
C PRO A 46 -9.69 -8.35 14.41
N LYS A 47 -8.60 -8.37 15.18
CA LYS A 47 -8.54 -7.77 16.52
C LYS A 47 -8.24 -6.27 16.48
N ASN A 48 -7.64 -5.79 15.40
CA ASN A 48 -7.24 -4.41 15.20
C ASN A 48 -7.67 -3.96 13.81
N ILE A 49 -8.15 -2.72 13.70
CA ILE A 49 -8.47 -2.05 12.44
C ILE A 49 -7.58 -0.82 12.37
N ILE A 50 -6.83 -0.68 11.29
CA ILE A 50 -5.93 0.45 11.04
C ILE A 50 -6.46 1.19 9.82
N MET A 51 -6.70 2.49 9.98
CA MET A 51 -7.06 3.40 8.89
C MET A 51 -5.82 4.20 8.51
N LEU A 52 -5.33 4.01 7.28
CA LEU A 52 -4.19 4.75 6.76
C LEU A 52 -4.67 6.05 6.12
N THR A 53 -4.03 7.16 6.46
CA THR A 53 -4.33 8.49 5.92
C THR A 53 -3.04 9.14 5.45
N ALA A 54 -3.04 9.69 4.23
CA ALA A 54 -1.96 10.51 3.70
C ALA A 54 -2.34 11.99 3.87
N ASP A 55 -2.18 12.49 5.10
CA ASP A 55 -2.53 13.87 5.44
C ASP A 55 -1.46 14.86 4.96
N ALA A 56 -1.71 15.50 3.81
CA ALA A 56 -0.84 16.52 3.25
C ALA A 56 -0.83 17.83 4.06
N PHE A 57 -1.83 18.07 4.93
CA PHE A 57 -1.88 19.26 5.77
C PHE A 57 -1.03 19.11 7.05
N GLY A 58 -0.62 17.89 7.40
CA GLY A 58 0.24 17.62 8.56
C GLY A 58 -0.43 17.93 9.90
N VAL A 59 -1.76 17.87 9.96
CA VAL A 59 -2.55 18.18 11.15
C VAL A 59 -2.76 16.93 12.01
N MET A 60 -2.93 15.78 11.37
CA MET A 60 -3.19 14.53 12.07
C MET A 60 -1.95 14.05 12.83
N PRO A 61 -2.12 13.52 14.06
CA PRO A 61 -1.02 12.88 14.76
C PRO A 61 -0.57 11.62 14.00
N PRO A 62 0.69 11.18 14.15
CA PRO A 62 1.19 9.97 13.48
C PRO A 62 0.41 8.69 13.82
N ILE A 63 -0.17 8.62 15.02
CA ILE A 63 -1.04 7.53 15.46
C ILE A 63 -2.09 8.07 16.44
N ALA A 64 -3.33 7.61 16.29
CA ALA A 64 -4.42 7.90 17.21
C ALA A 64 -5.24 6.64 17.50
N LYS A 65 -5.63 6.45 18.77
CA LYS A 65 -6.55 5.39 19.17
C LYS A 65 -7.97 5.95 19.13
N LEU A 66 -8.79 5.44 18.21
CA LEU A 66 -10.15 5.91 18.01
C LEU A 66 -11.14 5.22 18.95
N THR A 67 -12.13 5.98 19.41
CA THR A 67 -13.36 5.42 19.96
C THR A 67 -14.24 4.83 18.83
N PRO A 68 -15.22 3.96 19.14
CA PRO A 68 -16.13 3.44 18.12
C PRO A 68 -16.85 4.52 17.31
N ALA A 69 -17.27 5.62 17.95
CA ALA A 69 -17.91 6.74 17.26
C ALA A 69 -16.96 7.46 16.29
N GLN A 70 -15.71 7.70 16.70
CA GLN A 70 -14.69 8.29 15.82
C GLN A 70 -14.32 7.36 14.67
N ALA A 71 -14.24 6.05 14.91
CA ALA A 71 -13.97 5.08 13.85
C ALA A 71 -15.08 5.09 12.79
N MET A 72 -16.35 5.12 13.20
CA MET A 72 -17.48 5.25 12.27
C MET A 72 -17.45 6.58 11.50
N TYR A 73 -17.13 7.68 12.18
CA TYR A 73 -17.01 8.99 11.56
C TYR A 73 -15.92 9.00 10.49
N HIS A 74 -14.69 8.57 10.82
CA HIS A 74 -13.57 8.54 9.87
C HIS A 74 -13.75 7.52 8.75
N PHE A 75 -14.50 6.44 8.96
CA PHE A 75 -14.78 5.46 7.91
C PHE A 75 -15.78 5.96 6.86
N LEU A 76 -16.70 6.84 7.26
CA LEU A 76 -17.72 7.42 6.37
C LEU A 76 -17.31 8.75 5.74
N SER A 77 -16.26 9.38 6.27
CA SER A 77 -15.73 10.66 5.77
C SER A 77 -14.99 10.51 4.45
#